data_AF-A0A1J3G6P8-F1
#
_entry.id   AF-A0A1J3G6P8-F1
#
_cell.length_a   1.000
_cell.length_b   1.000
_cell.length_c   1.000
_cell.angle_alpha   90.00
_cell.angle_beta   90.00
_cell.angle_gamma   90.00
#
_symmetry.space_group_name_H-M   'P 1'
#
loop_
_entity.id
_entity.type
_entity.pdbx_description
1 polymer ?
#
loop_
_entity_poly.entity_id
_entity_poly.type
_entity_poly.pdbx_seq_one_letter_code
_entity_poly.pdbx_strand_id
1 'polypeptide(L)'
;MDQARNTNMDIEKESTTFDYSKRAQWLRAAVLGANDGLVSTASLMMGVGAVKHDVKAMILSGFAGMVAGACSMAIGEFVSVY
;
A
#
# COMPACT_ATOMS: atom_id res chain seq x y z
N MET A 1 -29.87 -34.60 -25.47
CA MET A 1 -28.51 -34.61 -24.88
C MET A 1 -27.85 -33.30 -25.29
N ASP A 2 -28.35 -32.17 -24.76
CA ASP A 2 -28.14 -30.82 -25.30
C ASP A 2 -27.69 -29.83 -24.22
N GLN A 3 -26.95 -30.30 -23.22
CA GLN A 3 -26.42 -29.49 -22.11
C GLN A 3 -24.93 -29.13 -22.28
N ALA A 4 -24.25 -29.66 -23.30
CA ALA A 4 -22.80 -29.56 -23.47
C ALA A 4 -22.34 -28.49 -24.48
N ARG A 5 -23.27 -27.72 -25.06
CA ARG A 5 -22.96 -26.70 -26.09
C ARG A 5 -23.07 -25.25 -25.59
N ASN A 6 -23.46 -25.09 -24.33
CA ASN A 6 -23.77 -23.82 -23.67
C ASN A 6 -22.74 -23.47 -22.58
N THR A 7 -21.82 -24.40 -22.28
CA THR A 7 -20.69 -24.24 -21.35
C THR A 7 -19.40 -23.76 -22.05
N ASN A 8 -19.45 -23.50 -23.36
CA ASN A 8 -18.27 -23.08 -24.14
C ASN A 8 -18.31 -21.59 -24.52
N MET A 9 -19.47 -20.94 -24.35
CA MET A 9 -19.66 -19.49 -24.62
C MET A 9 -19.40 -18.61 -23.38
N ASP A 10 -19.31 -19.23 -22.21
CA ASP A 10 -19.03 -18.68 -20.88
C ASP A 10 -17.54 -18.79 -20.52
N ILE A 11 -16.82 -19.79 -21.07
CA ILE A 11 -15.40 -20.03 -20.75
C ILE A 11 -14.45 -19.11 -21.55
N GLU A 12 -14.86 -18.58 -22.70
CA GLU A 12 -13.97 -17.71 -23.50
C GLU A 12 -13.98 -16.23 -23.07
N LYS A 13 -14.84 -15.84 -22.11
CA LYS A 13 -14.90 -14.47 -21.58
C LYS A 13 -14.09 -14.24 -20.29
N GLU A 14 -13.51 -15.29 -19.71
CA GLU A 14 -12.89 -15.25 -18.37
C GLU A 14 -11.35 -15.26 -18.38
N SER A 15 -10.69 -14.91 -19.49
CA SER A 15 -9.21 -14.95 -19.53
C SER A 15 -8.53 -13.77 -20.21
N THR A 16 -9.29 -12.73 -20.62
CA THR A 16 -8.74 -11.56 -21.33
C THR A 16 -9.28 -10.21 -20.86
N THR A 17 -9.82 -10.12 -19.63
CA THR A 17 -9.94 -8.80 -18.98
C THR A 17 -8.58 -8.45 -18.40
N PHE A 18 -7.76 -7.77 -19.20
CA PHE A 18 -6.45 -7.25 -18.81
C PHE A 18 -6.43 -6.72 -17.36
N ASP A 19 -5.36 -7.03 -16.63
CA ASP A 19 -5.05 -6.67 -15.22
C ASP A 19 -5.04 -5.17 -14.88
N TYR A 20 -5.71 -4.30 -15.64
CA TYR A 20 -5.86 -2.88 -15.35
C TYR A 20 -6.50 -2.65 -13.97
N SER A 21 -7.52 -3.41 -13.61
CA SER A 21 -8.19 -3.30 -12.30
C SER A 21 -7.24 -3.65 -11.15
N LYS A 22 -6.42 -4.70 -11.32
CA LYS A 22 -5.46 -5.15 -10.30
C LYS A 22 -4.32 -4.14 -10.12
N ARG A 23 -3.78 -3.61 -11.22
CA ARG A 23 -2.77 -2.55 -11.17
C ARG A 23 -3.32 -1.23 -10.65
N ALA A 24 -4.56 -0.89 -10.97
CA ALA A 24 -5.24 0.29 -10.40
C ALA A 24 -5.48 0.15 -8.89
N GLN A 25 -5.83 -1.04 -8.40
CA GLN A 25 -5.98 -1.29 -6.96
C GLN A 25 -4.65 -1.26 -6.21
N TRP A 26 -3.59 -1.86 -6.75
CA TRP A 26 -2.24 -1.77 -6.17
C TRP A 26 -1.69 -0.33 -6.20
N LEU A 27 -1.90 0.38 -7.31
CA LEU A 27 -1.52 1.80 -7.43
C LEU A 27 -2.28 2.66 -6.42
N ARG A 28 -3.58 2.41 -6.21
CA ARG A 28 -4.37 3.11 -5.19
C ARG A 28 -3.83 2.83 -3.78
N ALA A 29 -3.50 1.58 -3.45
CA ALA A 29 -2.90 1.22 -2.17
C ALA A 29 -1.53 1.89 -1.98
N ALA A 30 -0.69 1.91 -3.02
CA ALA A 30 0.61 2.57 -3.01
C ALA A 30 0.49 4.10 -2.88
N VAL A 31 -0.44 4.74 -3.57
CA VAL A 31 -0.67 6.20 -3.51
C VAL A 31 -1.24 6.61 -2.15
N LEU A 32 -2.23 5.87 -1.64
CA LEU A 32 -2.79 6.12 -0.30
C LEU A 32 -1.74 5.87 0.78
N GLY A 33 -0.94 4.80 0.64
CA GLY A 33 0.17 4.51 1.55
C GLY A 33 1.27 5.56 1.53
N ALA A 34 1.62 6.08 0.35
CA ALA A 34 2.58 7.17 0.23
C ALA A 34 2.04 8.47 0.84
N ASN A 35 0.75 8.77 0.63
CA ASN A 35 0.10 9.93 1.22
C ASN A 35 0.09 9.86 2.76
N ASP A 36 -0.35 8.74 3.34
CA ASP A 36 -0.33 8.56 4.80
C ASP A 36 1.08 8.51 5.35
N GLY A 37 2.03 7.88 4.64
CA GLY A 37 3.43 7.82 5.05
C GLY A 37 4.09 9.21 5.10
N LEU A 38 3.87 10.04 4.08
CA LEU A 38 4.47 11.38 4.01
C LEU A 38 3.84 12.33 5.03
N VAL A 39 2.51 12.30 5.18
CA VAL A 39 1.79 13.10 6.19
C VAL A 39 2.20 12.69 7.61
N SER A 40 2.31 11.38 7.88
CA SER A 40 2.69 10.87 9.20
C SER A 40 4.14 11.23 9.54
N THR A 41 5.06 11.14 8.57
CA THR A 41 6.46 11.55 8.75
C THR A 41 6.59 13.07 8.95
N ALA A 42 5.83 13.88 8.20
CA ALA A 42 5.83 15.33 8.32
C ALA A 42 5.26 15.78 9.68
N SER A 43 4.14 15.19 10.12
CA SER A 43 3.54 15.42 11.44
C SER A 43 4.49 15.04 12.58
N LEU A 44 5.14 13.88 12.47
CA LEU A 44 6.14 13.42 13.43
C LEU A 44 7.33 14.38 13.50
N MET A 45 7.90 14.79 12.35
CA MET A 45 8.98 15.77 12.31
C MET A 45 8.55 17.11 12.94
N MET A 46 7.35 17.60 12.63
CA MET A 46 6.81 18.83 13.19
C MET A 46 6.65 18.74 14.71
N GLY A 47 6.15 17.61 15.23
CA GLY A 47 6.03 17.35 16.67
C GLY A 47 7.38 17.21 17.38
N VAL A 48 8.36 16.52 16.78
CA VAL A 48 9.72 16.40 17.33
C VAL A 48 10.42 17.76 17.32
N GLY A 49 10.24 18.55 16.26
CA GLY A 49 10.76 19.91 16.12
C GLY A 49 10.27 20.89 17.18
N ALA A 50 9.03 20.72 17.63
CA ALA A 50 8.47 21.52 18.72
C ALA A 50 9.14 21.24 20.07
N VAL A 51 9.73 20.05 20.25
CA VAL A 51 10.37 19.62 21.52
C VAL A 51 11.90 19.74 21.48
N LYS A 52 12.53 19.53 20.30
CA LYS A 52 13.98 19.68 20.11
C LYS A 52 14.28 20.44 18.81
N HIS A 53 14.99 21.56 18.94
CA HIS A 53 15.44 22.40 17.82
C HIS A 53 16.68 21.86 17.07
N ASP A 54 17.17 20.66 17.42
CA ASP A 54 18.34 20.07 16.75
C ASP A 54 17.92 19.31 15.48
N VAL A 55 18.37 19.81 14.32
CA VAL A 55 18.11 19.25 12.99
C VAL A 55 18.54 17.79 12.89
N LYS A 56 19.61 17.39 13.58
CA LYS A 56 20.07 15.99 13.58
C LYS A 56 19.06 15.04 14.22
N ALA A 57 18.42 15.48 15.30
CA ALA A 57 17.40 14.69 15.99
C ALA A 57 16.13 14.56 15.14
N MET A 58 15.75 15.61 14.42
CA MET A 58 14.61 15.62 13.50
C MET A 58 14.79 14.63 12.34
N ILE A 59 15.97 14.62 11.70
CA ILE A 59 16.26 13.72 10.59
C ILE A 59 16.29 12.26 11.08
N LEU A 60 16.89 12.02 12.24
CA LEU A 60 16.95 10.67 12.83
C LEU A 60 15.55 10.15 13.20
N SER A 61 14.69 10.97 13.81
CA SER A 61 13.32 10.55 14.16
C SER A 61 12.45 10.34 12.93
N GLY A 62 12.60 11.20 11.90
CA GLY A 62 11.88 11.05 10.64
C GLY A 62 12.28 9.76 9.91
N PHE A 63 13.58 9.45 9.85
CA PHE A 63 14.08 8.22 9.22
C PHE A 63 13.65 6.98 10.00
N ALA A 64 13.74 7.00 11.33
CA ALA A 64 13.26 5.92 12.19
C ALA A 64 11.75 5.67 12.01
N GLY A 65 10.95 6.74 11.94
CA GLY A 65 9.50 6.66 11.69
C GLY A 65 9.16 6.10 10.31
N MET A 66 9.93 6.46 9.28
CA MET A 66 9.74 5.96 7.92
C MET A 66 10.05 4.46 7.83
N VAL A 67 11.15 4.01 8.45
CA VAL A 67 11.51 2.58 8.52
C VAL A 67 10.46 1.80 9.34
N ALA A 68 10.02 2.34 10.47
CA ALA A 68 8.97 1.71 11.29
C ALA A 68 7.64 1.61 10.53
N GLY A 69 7.24 2.66 9.81
CA GLY A 69 6.02 2.68 9.00
C GLY A 69 6.06 1.70 7.83
N ALA A 70 7.18 1.64 7.09
CA ALA A 70 7.37 0.69 6.00
C ALA A 70 7.38 -0.77 6.51
N CYS A 71 8.06 -1.04 7.62
CA CYS A 71 8.02 -2.36 8.27
C CYS A 71 6.60 -2.73 8.70
N SER A 72 5.84 -1.80 9.27
CA SER A 72 4.45 -2.08 9.67
C SER A 72 3.53 -2.39 8.49
N MET A 73 3.73 -1.76 7.33
CA MET A 73 2.99 -2.09 6.11
C MET A 73 3.35 -3.47 5.58
N ALA A 74 4.65 -3.79 5.55
CA ALA A 74 5.11 -5.11 5.12
C ALA A 74 4.64 -6.23 6.06
N ILE A 75 4.66 -5.99 7.37
CA ILE A 75 4.16 -6.92 8.39
C ILE A 75 2.63 -7.03 8.31
N GLY A 76 1.92 -5.92 8.09
CA GLY A 76 0.46 -5.92 7.96
C GLY A 76 -0.03 -6.80 6.81
N GLU A 77 0.65 -6.75 5.67
CA GLU A 77 0.40 -7.67 4.55
C GLU A 77 0.78 -9.12 4.89
N PHE A 78 1.88 -9.34 5.63
CA PHE A 78 2.31 -10.68 6.04
C PHE A 78 1.33 -11.34 7.02
N VAL A 79 0.70 -10.55 7.88
CA VAL A 79 -0.34 -11.00 8.82
C VAL A 79 -1.69 -11.13 8.12
N SER A 80 -2.02 -10.30 7.12
CA SER A 80 -3.28 -10.43 6.38
C SER A 80 -3.39 -11.74 5.58
N VAL A 81 -2.28 -12.45 5.38
CA VAL A 81 -2.24 -13.76 4.70
C VAL A 81 -2.48 -14.94 5.68
N TYR A 82 -2.48 -14.71 7.00
CA TYR A 82 -2.69 -15.75 8.04
C TYR A 82 -3.93 -15.46 8.91
#